data_AF-A0A183J8P2-F1
#
_entry.id   AF-A0A183J8P2-F1
#
_cell.length_a   1.000
_cell.length_b   1.000
_cell.length_c   1.000
_cell.angle_alpha   90.00
_cell.angle_beta   90.00
_cell.angle_gamma   90.00
#
_symmetry.space_group_name_H-M   'P 1'
#
loop_
_entity.id
_entity.type
_entity.pdbx_description
1 polymer ?
#
loop_
_entity_poly.entity_id
_entity_poly.type
_entity_poly.pdbx_seq_one_letter_code
_entity_poly.pdbx_strand_id
1 'polypeptide(L)'
;MQARVLSLRAVARLSEYSAKVSLSGRTLVIEAGRLARLADGCAVAKFGETAVMVTAVSKAITSLPVPSFMPLTVNFQNKAAAVGRIPSNFLRREIGLSDAEILTARLIDRSIRPFFPKENASDCQVISDMHS
;
A
#
# COMPACT_ATOMS: atom_id res chain seq x y z
N MET A 1 8.26 -12.65 -28.15
CA MET A 1 8.25 -12.07 -26.79
C MET A 1 6.84 -11.51 -26.54
N GLN A 2 5.90 -12.39 -26.22
CA GLN A 2 4.46 -12.10 -26.23
C GLN A 2 4.06 -11.35 -24.95
N ALA A 3 3.65 -10.09 -25.10
CA ALA A 3 2.85 -9.40 -24.10
C ALA A 3 1.52 -10.18 -23.95
N ARG A 4 1.32 -10.81 -22.80
CA ARG A 4 0.02 -11.37 -22.39
C ARG A 4 -0.95 -10.19 -22.26
N VAL A 5 -1.71 -9.93 -23.32
CA VAL A 5 -2.91 -9.11 -23.28
C VAL A 5 -3.85 -9.79 -22.28
N LEU A 6 -3.88 -9.29 -21.05
CA LEU A 6 -4.86 -9.68 -20.04
C LEU A 6 -6.25 -9.41 -20.63
N SER A 7 -6.95 -10.48 -20.99
CA SER A 7 -8.27 -10.40 -21.57
C SER A 7 -9.20 -9.62 -20.63
N LEU A 8 -9.86 -8.59 -21.16
CA LEU A 8 -10.86 -7.75 -20.49
C LEU A 8 -11.96 -8.55 -19.72
N ARG A 9 -12.10 -9.85 -19.98
CA ARG A 9 -12.99 -10.76 -19.26
C ARG A 9 -12.59 -11.04 -17.80
N ALA A 10 -11.30 -10.94 -17.44
CA ALA A 10 -10.84 -11.13 -16.06
C ALA A 10 -11.18 -9.93 -15.14
N VAL A 11 -11.33 -8.75 -15.71
CA VAL A 11 -11.68 -7.51 -14.99
C VAL A 11 -13.14 -7.53 -14.50
N ALA A 12 -13.99 -8.39 -15.07
CA ALA A 12 -15.43 -8.43 -14.82
C ALA A 12 -15.85 -9.18 -13.54
N ARG A 13 -14.94 -9.86 -12.83
CA ARG A 13 -15.20 -10.47 -11.50
C ARG A 13 -14.39 -9.76 -10.43
N LEU A 14 -14.78 -8.53 -10.10
CA LEU A 14 -14.22 -7.80 -8.97
C LEU A 14 -15.32 -7.61 -7.94
N SER A 15 -15.45 -8.60 -7.06
CA SER A 15 -16.26 -8.50 -5.86
C SER A 15 -15.63 -7.45 -4.93
N GLU A 16 -16.39 -6.42 -4.60
CA GLU A 16 -16.03 -5.48 -3.56
C GLU A 16 -16.14 -6.18 -2.21
N TYR A 17 -15.09 -6.11 -1.40
CA TYR A 17 -15.07 -6.68 -0.07
C TYR A 17 -15.06 -5.55 0.95
N SER A 18 -15.99 -5.59 1.90
CA SER A 18 -16.03 -4.64 3.02
C SER A 18 -16.14 -5.42 4.32
N ALA A 19 -15.18 -5.22 5.22
CA ALA A 19 -15.20 -5.75 6.57
C ALA A 19 -15.36 -4.58 7.54
N LYS A 20 -16.29 -4.71 8.50
CA LYS A 20 -16.54 -3.72 9.55
C LYS A 20 -16.28 -4.36 10.90
N VAL A 21 -15.48 -3.70 11.73
CA VAL A 21 -15.14 -4.15 13.07
C VAL A 21 -15.32 -2.99 14.04
N SER A 22 -16.03 -3.20 15.14
CA SER A 22 -16.15 -2.19 16.20
C SER A 22 -14.95 -2.32 17.15
N LEU A 23 -14.16 -1.25 17.26
CA LEU A 23 -13.00 -1.16 18.15
C LEU A 23 -13.18 0.04 19.08
N SER A 24 -13.29 -0.23 20.38
CA SER A 24 -13.37 0.82 21.42
C SER A 24 -14.41 1.91 21.15
N GLY A 25 -15.59 1.52 20.63
CA GLY A 25 -16.70 2.43 20.31
C GLY A 25 -16.58 3.17 18.97
N ARG A 26 -15.53 2.92 18.19
CA ARG A 26 -15.37 3.43 16.81
C ARG A 26 -15.40 2.28 15.82
N THR A 27 -15.96 2.51 14.64
CA THR A 27 -16.01 1.48 13.60
C THR A 27 -14.76 1.58 12.73
N LEU A 28 -13.97 0.51 12.68
CA LEU A 28 -12.95 0.27 11.67
C LEU A 28 -13.62 -0.37 10.45
N VAL A 29 -13.47 0.25 9.29
CA VAL A 29 -13.96 -0.26 8.01
C VAL A 29 -12.77 -0.54 7.11
N ILE A 30 -12.68 -1.74 6.56
CA ILE A 30 -11.67 -2.13 5.58
C ILE A 30 -12.38 -2.46 4.28
N GLU A 31 -12.04 -1.74 3.21
CA GLU A 31 -12.61 -1.91 1.87
C GLU A 31 -11.52 -2.36 0.89
N ALA A 32 -11.78 -3.37 0.06
CA ALA A 32 -10.87 -3.86 -0.97
C ALA A 32 -11.59 -4.11 -2.31
N GLY A 33 -10.86 -4.03 -3.43
CA GLY A 33 -11.38 -4.33 -4.77
C GLY A 33 -11.99 -3.14 -5.54
N ARG A 34 -12.22 -2.00 -4.87
CA ARG A 34 -12.75 -0.79 -5.52
C ARG A 34 -11.67 0.05 -6.22
N LEU A 35 -10.53 0.27 -5.56
CA LEU A 35 -9.45 1.16 -6.02
C LEU A 35 -8.18 0.38 -6.39
N ALA A 36 -7.31 1.00 -7.18
CA ALA A 36 -5.99 0.48 -7.58
C ALA A 36 -5.98 -1.00 -8.05
N ARG A 37 -6.93 -1.35 -8.92
CA ARG A 37 -7.16 -2.72 -9.43
C ARG A 37 -6.02 -3.33 -10.26
N LEU A 38 -5.02 -2.52 -10.61
CA LEU A 38 -3.81 -2.98 -11.31
C LEU A 38 -2.70 -3.41 -10.33
N ALA A 39 -2.82 -3.05 -9.04
CA ALA A 39 -1.93 -3.56 -8.01
C ALA A 39 -2.36 -4.99 -7.64
N ASP A 40 -1.40 -5.80 -7.18
CA ASP A 40 -1.68 -7.17 -6.72
C ASP A 40 -2.58 -7.18 -5.49
N GLY A 41 -2.46 -6.17 -4.62
CA GLY A 41 -3.34 -5.94 -3.49
C GLY A 41 -3.59 -4.45 -3.23
N CYS A 42 -4.83 -4.12 -2.88
CA CYS A 42 -5.22 -2.78 -2.45
C CYS A 42 -6.30 -2.86 -1.39
N ALA A 43 -6.12 -2.14 -0.29
CA ALA A 43 -7.10 -1.98 0.77
C ALA A 43 -7.17 -0.53 1.25
N VAL A 44 -8.37 -0.07 1.58
CA VAL A 44 -8.62 1.22 2.22
C VAL A 44 -9.14 0.95 3.62
N ALA A 45 -8.38 1.36 4.63
CA ALA A 45 -8.77 1.29 6.02
C ALA A 45 -9.29 2.66 6.47
N LYS A 46 -10.48 2.70 7.05
CA LYS A 46 -11.12 3.89 7.60
C LYS A 46 -11.39 3.69 9.08
N PHE A 47 -10.93 4.61 9.91
CA PHE A 47 -11.17 4.60 11.34
C PHE A 47 -11.60 5.99 11.81
N GLY A 48 -12.90 6.16 12.06
CA GLY A 48 -13.48 7.49 12.26
C GLY A 48 -13.40 8.32 10.98
N GLU A 49 -12.77 9.49 11.05
CA GLU A 49 -12.60 10.40 9.90
C GLU A 49 -11.31 10.13 9.11
N THR A 50 -10.39 9.35 9.69
CA THR A 50 -9.11 9.04 9.07
C THR A 50 -9.24 7.86 8.11
N ALA A 51 -8.75 8.04 6.88
CA ALA A 51 -8.68 7.01 5.86
C ALA A 51 -7.24 6.86 5.33
N VAL A 52 -6.78 5.61 5.26
CA VAL A 52 -5.47 5.25 4.70
C VAL A 52 -5.69 4.23 3.59
N MET A 53 -5.07 4.48 2.43
CA MET A 53 -5.04 3.55 1.32
C MET A 53 -3.67 2.87 1.27
N VAL A 54 -3.68 1.54 1.26
CA VAL A 54 -2.46 0.73 1.19
C VAL A 54 -2.51 -0.12 -0.07
N THR A 55 -1.46 -0.03 -0.88
CA THR A 55 -1.24 -0.87 -2.05
C THR A 55 0.00 -1.72 -1.86
N ALA A 56 -0.08 -2.97 -2.30
CA ALA A 56 1.02 -3.92 -2.30
C ALA A 56 1.18 -4.48 -3.71
N VAL A 57 2.42 -4.46 -4.20
CA VAL A 57 2.80 -5.01 -5.49
C VAL A 57 3.99 -5.93 -5.28
N SER A 58 3.96 -7.10 -5.89
CA SER A 58 5.04 -8.08 -5.86
C SER A 58 5.39 -8.51 -7.26
N LYS A 59 6.67 -8.40 -7.62
CA LYS A 59 7.13 -8.87 -8.92
C LYS A 59 7.13 -10.40 -8.94
N ALA A 60 6.51 -10.98 -9.96
CA ALA A 60 6.56 -12.42 -10.18
C ALA A 60 8.02 -12.91 -10.22
N ILE A 61 8.30 -13.98 -9.48
CA ILE A 61 9.64 -14.54 -9.25
C ILE A 61 10.34 -14.73 -10.61
N THR A 62 11.25 -13.82 -10.90
CA THR A 62 12.24 -14.02 -11.95
C THR A 62 13.36 -14.81 -11.30
N SER A 63 13.88 -15.82 -11.99
CA SER A 63 14.97 -16.73 -11.60
C SER A 63 16.28 -16.00 -11.26
N LEU A 64 16.25 -15.15 -10.25
CA LEU A 64 17.38 -14.47 -9.65
C LEU A 64 17.97 -15.39 -8.58
N PRO A 65 19.29 -15.39 -8.37
CA PRO A 65 19.90 -16.12 -7.25
C PRO A 65 19.25 -15.65 -5.95
N VAL A 66 18.94 -16.58 -5.04
CA VAL A 66 18.29 -16.29 -3.76
C VAL A 66 19.12 -15.21 -3.05
N PRO A 67 18.61 -13.97 -2.91
CA PRO A 67 19.38 -12.91 -2.29
C PRO A 67 19.51 -13.19 -0.79
N SER A 68 20.65 -12.82 -0.19
CA SER A 68 20.86 -12.95 1.25
C SER A 68 19.88 -12.11 2.10
N PHE A 69 19.13 -11.21 1.46
CA PHE A 69 18.12 -10.35 2.07
C PHE A 69 16.87 -10.25 1.19
N MET A 70 15.71 -10.12 1.82
CA MET A 70 14.46 -9.90 1.09
C MET A 70 14.37 -8.45 0.60
N PRO A 71 14.20 -8.21 -0.73
CA PRO A 71 13.96 -6.88 -1.28
C PRO A 71 12.52 -6.44 -0.98
N LEU A 72 12.36 -5.70 0.12
CA LEU A 72 11.09 -5.10 0.54
C LEU A 72 11.29 -3.60 0.72
N THR A 73 10.51 -2.82 -0.02
CA THR A 73 10.46 -1.36 0.06
C THR A 73 9.10 -0.94 0.61
N VAL A 74 9.11 -0.17 1.70
CA VAL A 74 7.89 0.37 2.31
C VAL A 74 7.95 1.89 2.29
N ASN A 75 6.91 2.51 1.76
CA ASN A 75 6.75 3.95 1.72
C ASN A 75 5.46 4.33 2.45
N PHE A 76 5.55 5.36 3.27
CA PHE A 76 4.41 5.98 3.93
C PHE A 76 4.42 7.47 3.61
N GLN A 77 3.29 8.01 3.13
CA GLN A 77 3.17 9.41 2.75
C GLN A 77 1.88 10.03 3.30
N ASN A 78 2.03 11.14 4.01
CA ASN A 78 0.94 11.95 4.52
C ASN A 78 0.59 13.04 3.50
N LYS A 79 -0.53 12.86 2.80
CA LYS A 79 -0.96 13.85 1.82
C LYS A 79 -1.48 15.09 2.53
N ALA A 80 -0.94 16.27 2.21
CA ALA A 80 -1.42 17.55 2.73
C ALA A 80 -2.90 17.79 2.39
N ALA A 81 -3.33 17.26 1.24
CA ALA A 81 -4.72 17.23 0.80
C ALA A 81 -5.65 16.48 1.78
N ALA A 82 -5.16 15.48 2.52
CA ALA A 82 -5.97 14.76 3.50
C ALA A 82 -6.43 15.67 4.65
N VAL A 83 -5.62 16.68 4.99
CA VAL A 83 -5.94 17.69 6.03
C VAL A 83 -6.52 18.98 5.41
N GLY A 84 -6.78 18.99 4.10
CA GLY A 84 -7.27 20.17 3.38
C GLY A 84 -6.28 21.33 3.32
N ARG A 85 -4.97 21.07 3.45
CA ARG A 85 -3.93 22.09 3.41
C ARG A 85 -3.13 22.03 2.11
N ILE A 86 -2.77 23.20 1.59
CA ILE A 86 -1.84 23.32 0.48
C ILE A 86 -0.41 23.38 1.06
N PRO A 87 0.54 22.58 0.56
CA PRO A 87 1.94 22.66 1.00
C PRO A 87 2.48 24.09 0.87
N SER A 88 3.11 24.59 1.93
CA SER A 88 3.59 25.99 2.02
C SER A 88 4.92 26.24 1.32
N ASN A 89 5.51 25.23 0.69
CA ASN A 89 6.77 25.36 -0.03
C ASN A 89 6.59 26.05 -1.40
N PHE A 90 7.70 26.52 -1.98
CA PHE A 90 7.70 27.24 -3.26
C PHE A 90 7.01 26.46 -4.38
N LEU A 91 7.18 25.14 -4.42
CA LEU A 91 6.61 24.27 -5.45
C LEU A 91 5.15 23.86 -5.19
N ARG A 92 4.59 24.19 -4.01
CA ARG A 92 3.25 23.78 -3.54
C ARG A 92 2.98 22.28 -3.71
N ARG A 93 4.00 21.45 -3.48
CA ARG A 93 3.97 19.99 -3.64
C ARG A 93 4.62 19.32 -2.44
N GLU A 94 4.25 18.08 -2.14
CA GLU A 94 4.98 17.29 -1.14
C GLU A 94 6.37 16.96 -1.70
N ILE A 95 7.42 17.39 -0.99
CA ILE A 95 8.81 17.19 -1.40
C ILE A 95 9.51 16.36 -0.34
N GLY A 96 10.04 15.21 -0.76
CA GLY A 96 10.74 14.29 0.14
C GLY A 96 9.81 13.62 1.14
N LEU A 97 10.42 12.81 2.00
CA LEU A 97 9.75 12.19 3.14
C LEU A 97 10.21 12.94 4.39
N SER A 98 9.25 13.29 5.24
CA SER A 98 9.53 13.78 6.60
C SER A 98 10.04 12.67 7.50
N ASP A 99 10.73 13.03 8.59
CA ASP A 99 11.23 12.06 9.56
C ASP A 99 10.10 11.20 10.14
N ALA A 100 8.92 11.79 10.39
CA ALA A 100 7.76 11.06 10.88
C ALA A 100 7.26 10.01 9.87
N GLU A 101 7.27 10.33 8.58
CA GLU A 101 6.90 9.40 7.51
C GLU A 101 7.93 8.27 7.39
N ILE A 102 9.22 8.59 7.44
CA ILE A 102 10.30 7.59 7.42
C ILE A 102 10.21 6.65 8.62
N LEU A 103 9.95 7.18 9.82
CA LEU A 103 9.81 6.38 11.04
C LEU A 103 8.58 5.47 10.96
N THR A 104 7.46 5.97 10.43
CA THR A 104 6.24 5.18 10.24
C THR A 104 6.45 4.07 9.22
N ALA A 105 7.08 4.37 8.08
CA ALA A 105 7.43 3.38 7.07
C ALA A 105 8.33 2.27 7.64
N ARG A 106 9.34 2.63 8.44
CA ARG A 106 10.23 1.67 9.12
C ARG A 106 9.49 0.80 10.15
N LEU A 107 8.50 1.37 10.85
CA LEU A 107 7.66 0.62 11.78
C LEU A 107 6.85 -0.46 11.04
N ILE A 108 6.24 -0.07 9.91
CA ILE A 108 5.50 -1.00 9.05
C ILE A 108 6.43 -2.10 8.53
N ASP A 109 7.59 -1.74 7.95
CA ASP A 109 8.57 -2.71 7.43
C ASP A 109 8.98 -3.75 8.50
N ARG A 110 9.36 -3.29 9.70
CA ARG A 110 9.73 -4.18 10.81
C ARG A 110 8.60 -5.12 11.23
N SER A 111 7.35 -4.68 11.14
CA SER A 111 6.20 -5.50 11.50
C SER A 111 5.89 -6.57 10.45
N ILE A 112 6.05 -6.28 9.16
CA ILE A 112 5.66 -7.21 8.08
C ILE A 112 6.80 -8.13 7.64
N ARG A 113 8.06 -7.69 7.72
CA ARG A 113 9.24 -8.44 7.24
C ARG A 113 9.36 -9.86 7.82
N PRO A 114 9.08 -10.12 9.11
CA PRO A 114 9.15 -11.46 9.66
C PRO A 114 8.13 -12.44 9.09
N PHE A 115 7.03 -11.96 8.49
CA PHE A 115 5.98 -12.81 7.94
C PHE A 115 6.29 -13.37 6.56
N PHE A 116 7.35 -12.89 5.91
CA PHE A 116 7.76 -13.43 4.61
C PHE A 116 8.63 -14.68 4.78
N PRO A 117 8.47 -15.69 3.90
CA PRO A 117 9.33 -16.86 3.93
C PRO A 117 10.77 -16.46 3.59
N LYS A 118 11.74 -17.13 4.23
CA LYS A 118 13.17 -16.82 4.13
C LYS A 118 13.72 -16.90 2.70
N GLU A 119 13.07 -17.69 1.85
CA GLU A 119 13.48 -17.94 0.47
C GLU A 119 12.77 -16.99 -0.53
N ASN A 120 12.04 -15.99 -0.05
CA ASN A 120 11.34 -15.07 -0.93
C ASN A 120 12.30 -14.07 -1.60
N ALA A 121 12.57 -14.30 -2.88
CA ALA A 121 13.35 -13.40 -3.74
C ALA A 121 12.48 -12.36 -4.48
N SER A 122 11.18 -12.33 -4.23
CA SER A 122 10.26 -11.42 -4.93
C SER A 122 10.46 -9.98 -4.47
N ASP A 123 10.63 -9.07 -5.42
CA ASP A 123 10.67 -7.63 -5.15
C ASP A 123 9.27 -7.16 -4.76
N CYS A 124 9.14 -6.73 -3.51
CA CYS A 124 7.88 -6.31 -2.92
C CYS A 124 7.90 -4.82 -2.59
N GLN A 125 6.89 -4.11 -3.06
CA GLN A 125 6.67 -2.71 -2.74
C GLN A 125 5.34 -2.52 -2.03
N VAL A 126 5.37 -1.86 -0.88
CA VAL A 126 4.18 -1.45 -0.13
C VAL A 126 4.15 0.06 -0.05
N ILE A 127 3.06 0.66 -0.53
CA ILE A 127 2.85 2.11 -0.46
C ILE A 127 1.61 2.36 0.39
N SER A 128 1.76 3.23 1.39
CA SER A 128 0.69 3.63 2.30
C SER A 128 0.49 5.14 2.22
N ASP A 129 -0.67 5.56 1.73
CA ASP A 129 -1.02 6.96 1.55
C ASP A 129 -2.17 7.35 2.48
N MET A 130 -2.01 8.45 3.21
CA MET A 130 -3.13 9.07 3.92
C MET A 130 -4.07 9.76 2.92
N HIS A 131 -5.37 9.50 3.04
CA HIS A 131 -6.39 10.01 2.12
C HIS A 131 -7.34 11.04 2.74
N SER A 132 -7.76 10.83 4.00
CA SER A 132 -8.54 11.78 4.80
C SER A 132 -8.21 11.64 6.28
#